data_AF-A0A847VZV3-F1
#
_entry.id   AF-A0A847VZV3-F1
#
_cell.length_a   1.000
_cell.length_b   1.000
_cell.length_c   1.000
_cell.angle_alpha   90.00
_cell.angle_beta   90.00
_cell.angle_gamma   90.00
#
_symmetry.space_group_name_H-M   'P 1'
#
loop_
_entity.id
_entity.type
_entity.pdbx_description
1 polymer ?
#
loop_
_entity_poly.entity_id
_entity_poly.type
_entity_poly.pdbx_seq_one_letter_code
_entity_poly.pdbx_strand_id
1 'polypeptide(L)'
;RVSERYSAEHDAATIENMLNTHLVFKSYLDIDSNFYETAGRELGEDSERFVPIISAAIALLGQISDVRVYLDGVHNLIKYKDIEDEIGEVLEFLSDSDSLISLMSRRENQITVYMGGEKLNYIDNFGLITGPYFTRGLKGGIGIVGPIRMKYSYIIPRLKYFCKLLSKTLSG
;
A
#
# COMPACT_ATOMS: atom_id res chain seq x y z
N ARG A 1 11.43 17.93 -41.21
CA ARG A 1 12.29 16.72 -41.22
C ARG A 1 13.41 16.75 -40.17
N VAL A 2 14.42 17.62 -40.22
CA VAL A 2 15.46 17.67 -39.15
C VAL A 2 14.91 18.26 -37.85
N SER A 3 14.11 19.33 -37.94
CA SER A 3 13.50 20.01 -36.79
C SER A 3 12.43 19.18 -36.06
N GLU A 4 11.62 18.42 -36.79
CA GLU A 4 10.64 17.48 -36.20
C GLU A 4 11.30 16.33 -35.47
N ARG A 5 12.44 15.84 -35.98
CA ARG A 5 13.19 14.75 -35.37
C ARG A 5 13.85 15.19 -34.07
N TYR A 6 14.37 16.41 -34.04
CA TYR A 6 14.94 17.04 -32.85
C TYR A 6 13.87 17.30 -31.77
N SER A 7 12.67 17.71 -32.15
CA SER A 7 11.53 17.88 -31.23
C SER A 7 11.08 16.55 -30.63
N ALA A 8 11.00 15.49 -31.44
CA ALA A 8 10.58 14.17 -30.96
C ALA A 8 11.61 13.54 -29.99
N GLU A 9 12.91 13.72 -30.24
CA GLU A 9 13.96 13.27 -29.33
C GLU A 9 13.95 14.02 -27.99
N HIS A 10 13.66 15.33 -28.04
CA HIS A 10 13.50 16.14 -26.83
C HIS A 10 12.26 15.74 -26.02
N ASP A 11 11.11 15.55 -26.68
CA ASP A 11 9.87 15.07 -26.06
C ASP A 11 10.09 13.71 -25.37
N ALA A 12 10.77 12.78 -26.04
CA ALA A 12 11.06 11.46 -25.51
C ALA A 12 11.94 11.52 -24.25
N ALA A 13 13.00 12.34 -24.27
CA ALA A 13 13.88 12.51 -23.12
C ALA A 13 13.16 13.16 -21.92
N THR A 14 12.25 14.10 -22.19
CA THR A 14 11.43 14.73 -21.15
C THR A 14 10.49 13.72 -20.48
N ILE A 15 9.80 12.90 -21.28
CA ILE A 15 8.94 11.84 -20.76
C ILE A 15 9.76 10.80 -19.98
N GLU A 16 10.89 10.34 -20.54
CA GLU A 16 11.75 9.35 -19.90
C GLU A 16 12.21 9.83 -18.53
N ASN A 17 12.72 11.07 -18.44
CA ASN A 17 13.14 11.64 -17.16
C ASN A 17 11.99 11.75 -16.17
N MET A 18 10.80 12.17 -16.61
CA MET A 18 9.64 12.26 -15.73
C MET A 18 9.24 10.88 -15.20
N LEU A 19 9.07 9.88 -16.07
CA LEU A 19 8.70 8.52 -15.67
C LEU A 19 9.76 7.92 -14.74
N ASN A 20 11.05 8.07 -15.07
CA ASN A 20 12.12 7.54 -14.23
C ASN A 20 12.24 8.24 -12.87
N THR A 21 11.98 9.54 -12.82
CA THR A 21 12.04 10.31 -11.57
C THR A 21 10.84 9.98 -10.66
N HIS A 22 9.66 9.77 -11.25
CA HIS A 22 8.43 9.73 -10.47
C HIS A 22 7.77 8.37 -10.35
N LEU A 23 8.07 7.40 -11.21
CA LEU A 23 7.42 6.09 -11.20
C LEU A 23 8.36 4.94 -10.81
N VAL A 24 9.68 5.12 -10.92
CA VAL A 24 10.64 4.09 -10.51
C VAL A 24 10.56 3.90 -9.00
N PHE A 25 10.39 2.64 -8.59
CA PHE A 25 10.21 2.21 -7.19
C PHE A 25 9.01 2.81 -6.45
N LYS A 26 8.00 3.36 -7.15
CA LYS A 26 6.73 3.76 -6.53
C LYS A 26 5.68 2.66 -6.70
N SER A 27 4.86 2.49 -5.67
CA SER A 27 3.65 1.67 -5.79
C SER A 27 2.59 2.44 -6.56
N TYR A 28 1.77 1.74 -7.34
CA TYR A 28 0.57 2.32 -7.95
C TYR A 28 -0.35 2.96 -6.89
N LEU A 29 -0.40 2.38 -5.68
CA LEU A 29 -1.20 2.90 -4.56
C LEU A 29 -0.72 4.27 -4.04
N ASP A 30 0.52 4.66 -4.34
CA ASP A 30 1.09 5.94 -3.91
C ASP A 30 0.73 7.10 -4.87
N ILE A 31 0.11 6.80 -6.01
CA ILE A 31 -0.29 7.78 -7.03
C ILE A 31 -1.60 8.47 -6.58
N ASP A 32 -1.52 9.75 -6.22
CA ASP A 32 -2.65 10.60 -5.84
C ASP A 32 -2.67 11.92 -6.62
N SER A 33 -3.57 12.83 -6.27
CA SER A 33 -3.66 14.16 -6.89
C SER A 33 -2.35 14.95 -6.83
N ASN A 34 -1.58 14.82 -5.74
CA ASN A 34 -0.31 15.52 -5.58
C ASN A 34 0.77 15.01 -6.56
N PHE A 35 0.72 13.73 -6.92
CA PHE A 35 1.54 13.19 -8.01
C PHE A 35 1.24 13.94 -9.33
N TYR A 36 -0.03 14.09 -9.69
CA TYR A 36 -0.43 14.75 -10.94
C TYR A 36 -0.06 16.23 -10.97
N GLU A 37 -0.20 16.93 -9.84
CA GLU A 37 0.22 18.34 -9.72
C GLU A 37 1.74 18.50 -9.88
N THR A 38 2.52 17.59 -9.27
CA THR A 38 3.98 17.61 -9.37
C THR A 38 4.43 17.32 -10.80
N ALA A 39 3.86 16.28 -11.42
CA ALA A 39 4.14 15.93 -12.80
C ALA A 39 3.78 17.07 -13.77
N GLY A 40 2.61 17.70 -13.60
CA GLY A 40 2.19 18.84 -14.42
C GLY A 40 3.14 20.03 -14.31
N ARG A 41 3.64 20.32 -13.11
CA ARG A 41 4.61 21.41 -12.89
C ARG A 41 5.95 21.15 -13.58
N GLU A 42 6.44 19.92 -13.55
CA GLU A 42 7.73 19.57 -14.16
C GLU A 42 7.67 19.51 -15.69
N LEU A 43 6.51 19.17 -16.25
CA LEU A 43 6.29 19.13 -17.70
C LEU A 43 6.02 20.52 -18.29
N GLY A 44 5.75 21.53 -17.46
CA GLY A 44 5.58 22.92 -17.88
C GLY A 44 4.36 23.15 -18.79
N GLU A 45 4.46 24.14 -19.68
CA GLU A 45 3.36 24.59 -20.54
C GLU A 45 2.86 23.50 -21.51
N ASP A 46 3.70 22.52 -21.85
CA ASP A 46 3.34 21.40 -22.75
C ASP A 46 2.79 20.16 -22.01
N SER A 47 2.54 20.26 -20.70
CA SER A 47 2.09 19.14 -19.87
C SER A 47 0.84 18.44 -20.40
N GLU A 48 -0.13 19.18 -20.95
CA GLU A 48 -1.37 18.64 -21.51
C GLU A 48 -1.12 17.59 -22.61
N ARG A 49 -0.09 17.78 -23.44
CA ARG A 49 0.25 16.86 -24.53
C ARG A 49 0.78 15.52 -24.01
N PHE A 50 1.36 15.51 -22.82
CA PHE A 50 1.95 14.31 -22.21
C PHE A 50 0.98 13.55 -21.30
N VAL A 51 -0.10 14.19 -20.82
CA VAL A 51 -1.12 13.56 -19.95
C VAL A 51 -1.59 12.16 -20.41
N PRO A 52 -1.86 11.91 -21.71
CA PRO A 52 -2.28 10.58 -22.15
C PRO A 52 -1.21 9.49 -21.93
N ILE A 53 0.07 9.83 -22.16
CA ILE A 53 1.20 8.90 -22.01
C ILE A 53 1.40 8.55 -20.54
N ILE A 54 1.29 9.56 -19.68
CA ILE A 54 1.43 9.43 -18.22
C ILE A 54 0.29 8.57 -17.66
N SER A 55 -0.94 8.90 -18.05
CA SER A 55 -2.12 8.12 -17.67
C SER A 55 -1.99 6.66 -18.11
N ALA A 56 -1.48 6.40 -19.31
CA ALA A 56 -1.22 5.04 -19.78
C ALA A 56 -0.14 4.32 -18.95
N ALA A 57 0.98 4.98 -18.64
CA ALA A 57 2.02 4.42 -17.78
C ALA A 57 1.51 4.09 -16.37
N ILE A 58 0.71 4.98 -15.78
CA ILE A 58 0.05 4.78 -14.49
C ILE A 58 -0.94 3.61 -14.54
N ALA A 59 -1.78 3.54 -15.58
CA ALA A 59 -2.72 2.45 -15.75
C ALA A 59 -2.00 1.09 -15.88
N LEU A 60 -0.88 1.04 -16.62
CA LEU A 60 -0.04 -0.15 -16.72
C LEU A 60 0.56 -0.55 -15.37
N LEU A 61 1.03 0.41 -14.56
CA LEU A 61 1.49 0.12 -13.20
C LEU A 61 0.38 -0.52 -12.35
N GLY A 62 -0.85 -0.03 -12.46
CA GLY A 62 -2.01 -0.60 -11.77
C GLY A 62 -2.37 -2.01 -12.22
N GLN A 63 -2.20 -2.32 -13.51
CA GLN A 63 -2.45 -3.66 -14.04
C GLN A 63 -1.36 -4.68 -13.68
N ILE A 64 -0.12 -4.22 -13.45
CA ILE A 64 1.03 -5.07 -13.12
C ILE A 64 1.18 -5.23 -11.59
N SER A 65 0.61 -4.31 -10.80
CA SER A 65 0.70 -4.34 -9.34
C SER A 65 -0.18 -5.43 -8.74
N ASP A 66 0.35 -6.64 -8.69
CA ASP A 66 -0.21 -7.77 -7.97
C ASP A 66 0.06 -7.58 -6.47
N VAL A 67 -0.73 -6.72 -5.81
CA VAL A 67 -0.63 -6.55 -4.36
C VAL A 67 -1.18 -7.81 -3.70
N ARG A 68 -0.30 -8.61 -3.13
CA ARG A 68 -0.67 -9.90 -2.51
C ARG A 68 -0.69 -9.79 -1.00
N VAL A 69 -1.76 -10.26 -0.41
CA VAL A 69 -1.86 -10.47 1.04
C VAL A 69 -1.49 -11.90 1.36
N TYR A 70 -0.58 -12.06 2.33
CA TYR A 70 -0.20 -13.37 2.84
C TYR A 70 -0.69 -13.48 4.29
N LEU A 71 -1.46 -14.52 4.56
CA LEU A 71 -2.00 -14.80 5.88
C LEU A 71 -1.36 -16.05 6.45
N ASP A 72 -0.97 -15.97 7.72
CA ASP A 72 -0.46 -17.09 8.49
C ASP A 72 -1.00 -17.02 9.92
N GLY A 73 -1.05 -18.16 10.60
CA GLY A 73 -1.48 -18.24 11.99
C GLY A 73 -3.00 -18.08 12.20
N VAL A 74 -3.81 -18.05 11.14
CA VAL A 74 -5.28 -17.93 11.22
C VAL A 74 -5.90 -19.01 12.11
N HIS A 75 -5.37 -20.23 12.08
CA HIS A 75 -5.82 -21.34 12.94
C HIS A 75 -5.66 -21.06 14.45
N ASN A 76 -4.83 -20.09 14.86
CA ASN A 76 -4.71 -19.69 16.26
C ASN A 76 -5.95 -18.93 16.75
N LEU A 77 -6.72 -18.30 15.86
CA LEU A 77 -7.93 -17.57 16.20
C LEU A 77 -8.99 -18.47 16.84
N ILE A 78 -9.09 -19.71 16.36
CA ILE A 78 -10.02 -20.74 16.88
C ILE A 78 -9.78 -21.04 18.37
N LYS A 79 -8.58 -20.76 18.89
CA LYS A 79 -8.23 -21.03 20.31
C LYS A 79 -8.78 -19.96 21.26
N TYR A 80 -9.27 -18.83 20.74
CA TYR A 80 -9.78 -17.73 21.56
C TYR A 80 -11.31 -17.78 21.66
N LYS A 81 -11.80 -18.06 22.86
CA LYS A 81 -13.25 -18.06 23.16
C LYS A 81 -13.94 -16.74 22.86
N ASP A 82 -13.21 -15.63 22.98
CA ASP A 82 -13.71 -14.29 22.73
C ASP A 82 -14.24 -14.09 21.30
N ILE A 83 -13.78 -14.89 20.33
CA ILE A 83 -14.17 -14.79 18.91
C ILE A 83 -14.80 -16.09 18.38
N GLU A 84 -15.18 -17.00 19.27
CA GLU A 84 -15.73 -18.31 18.89
C GLU A 84 -17.05 -18.17 18.12
N ASP A 85 -17.92 -17.26 18.59
CA ASP A 85 -19.23 -17.02 17.98
C ASP A 85 -19.16 -16.26 16.64
N GLU A 86 -18.06 -15.53 16.39
CA GLU A 86 -17.85 -14.69 15.20
C GLU A 86 -16.75 -15.24 14.26
N ILE A 87 -16.32 -16.49 14.47
CA ILE A 87 -15.17 -17.05 13.76
C ILE A 87 -15.41 -17.16 12.25
N GLY A 88 -16.66 -17.41 11.83
CA GLY A 88 -17.03 -17.49 10.43
C GLY A 88 -16.82 -16.16 9.71
N GLU A 89 -17.34 -15.08 10.31
CA GLU A 89 -17.24 -13.70 9.86
C GLU A 89 -15.78 -13.24 9.81
N VAL A 90 -14.98 -13.61 10.83
CA VAL A 90 -13.54 -13.34 10.84
C VAL A 90 -12.84 -14.01 9.67
N LEU A 91 -13.12 -15.29 9.40
CA LEU A 91 -12.50 -16.02 8.29
C LEU A 91 -12.92 -15.47 6.92
N GLU A 92 -14.17 -15.05 6.78
CA GLU A 92 -14.68 -14.39 5.57
C GLU A 92 -13.97 -13.06 5.34
N PHE A 93 -13.90 -12.20 6.37
CA PHE A 93 -13.17 -10.93 6.31
C PHE A 93 -11.69 -11.12 5.97
N LEU A 94 -11.03 -12.13 6.56
CA LEU A 94 -9.63 -12.42 6.25
C LEU A 94 -9.44 -12.94 4.82
N SER A 95 -10.45 -13.60 4.24
CA SER A 95 -10.37 -14.09 2.87
C SER A 95 -10.52 -12.98 1.83
N ASP A 96 -11.11 -11.84 2.21
CA ASP A 96 -11.22 -10.64 1.38
C ASP A 96 -9.90 -9.85 1.34
N SER A 97 -9.10 -10.14 0.30
CA SER A 97 -7.82 -9.47 0.09
C SER A 97 -7.96 -7.97 -0.17
N ASP A 98 -9.02 -7.52 -0.83
CA ASP A 98 -9.20 -6.10 -1.18
C ASP A 98 -9.49 -5.27 0.08
N SER A 99 -10.36 -5.78 0.95
CA SER A 99 -10.61 -5.17 2.27
C SER A 99 -9.32 -5.08 3.09
N LEU A 100 -8.54 -6.15 3.16
CA LEU A 100 -7.25 -6.15 3.87
C LEU A 100 -6.25 -5.17 3.25
N ILE A 101 -6.10 -5.15 1.92
CA ILE A 101 -5.22 -4.21 1.22
C ILE A 101 -5.63 -2.78 1.53
N SER A 102 -6.92 -2.46 1.54
CA SER A 102 -7.41 -1.11 1.86
C SER A 102 -7.02 -0.64 3.28
N LEU A 103 -7.01 -1.55 4.26
CA LEU A 103 -6.62 -1.25 5.65
C LEU A 103 -5.10 -1.12 5.83
N MET A 104 -4.34 -1.84 4.99
CA MET A 104 -2.87 -1.90 5.02
C MET A 104 -2.21 -0.79 4.18
N SER A 105 -2.85 -0.39 3.08
CA SER A 105 -2.36 0.60 2.12
C SER A 105 -2.49 2.05 2.60
N ARG A 106 -3.14 2.28 3.75
CA ARG A 106 -3.28 3.64 4.28
C ARG A 106 -1.90 4.29 4.47
N ARG A 107 -1.80 5.56 4.03
CA ARG A 107 -0.60 6.41 4.07
C ARG A 107 -0.12 6.75 5.48
N GLU A 108 -0.69 6.16 6.50
CA GLU A 108 -0.19 6.28 7.86
C GLU A 108 1.20 5.63 7.92
N ASN A 109 2.22 6.44 8.21
CA ASN A 109 3.59 5.98 8.43
C ASN A 109 3.79 5.53 9.89
N GLN A 110 2.73 5.00 10.50
CA GLN A 110 2.63 4.65 11.91
C GLN A 110 1.88 3.34 12.11
N ILE A 111 1.97 2.81 13.34
CA ILE A 111 1.15 1.67 13.73
C ILE A 111 -0.31 2.15 13.88
N THR A 112 -1.25 1.42 13.28
CA THR A 112 -2.68 1.70 13.38
C THR A 112 -3.38 0.51 14.03
N VAL A 113 -4.36 0.78 14.89
CA VAL A 113 -5.14 -0.24 15.58
C VAL A 113 -6.60 -0.09 15.17
N TYR A 114 -7.19 -1.19 14.73
CA TYR A 114 -8.61 -1.34 14.42
C TYR A 114 -9.22 -2.30 15.45
N MET A 115 -10.37 -1.93 16.00
CA MET A 115 -11.11 -2.70 17.00
C MET A 115 -12.58 -2.66 16.63
N GLY A 116 -13.14 -3.80 16.23
CA GLY A 116 -14.48 -3.92 15.66
C GLY A 116 -14.91 -2.81 14.71
N GLY A 117 -16.23 -2.62 14.65
CA GLY A 117 -16.87 -1.56 13.87
C GLY A 117 -16.80 -1.75 12.36
N GLU A 118 -17.24 -0.73 11.62
CA GLU A 118 -17.46 -0.79 10.17
C GLU A 118 -16.23 -1.23 9.38
N LYS A 119 -15.03 -0.81 9.80
CA LYS A 119 -13.78 -1.18 9.11
C LYS A 119 -13.42 -2.66 9.21
N LEU A 120 -14.00 -3.39 10.17
CA LEU A 120 -13.81 -4.82 10.37
C LEU A 120 -15.15 -5.55 10.18
N ASN A 121 -15.97 -5.11 9.24
CA ASN A 121 -17.28 -5.69 8.92
C ASN A 121 -18.19 -5.89 10.15
N TYR A 122 -18.10 -4.98 11.13
CA TYR A 122 -18.85 -5.02 12.39
C TYR A 122 -18.60 -6.26 13.25
N ILE A 123 -17.43 -6.89 13.13
CA ILE A 123 -17.03 -8.00 14.00
C ILE A 123 -16.53 -7.45 15.33
N ASP A 124 -17.35 -7.52 16.37
CA ASP A 124 -17.17 -6.75 17.60
C ASP A 124 -16.02 -7.29 18.47
N ASN A 125 -15.82 -8.60 18.52
CA ASN A 125 -14.74 -9.17 19.33
C ASN A 125 -13.42 -9.34 18.57
N PHE A 126 -13.25 -8.69 17.42
CA PHE A 126 -12.06 -8.80 16.59
C PHE A 126 -11.23 -7.51 16.53
N GLY A 127 -9.92 -7.66 16.40
CA GLY A 127 -8.98 -6.56 16.28
C GLY A 127 -7.86 -6.84 15.28
N LEU A 128 -7.40 -5.76 14.63
CA LEU A 128 -6.30 -5.76 13.67
C LEU A 128 -5.32 -4.64 14.04
N ILE A 129 -4.04 -4.97 14.15
CA ILE A 129 -2.96 -4.01 14.34
C ILE A 129 -2.11 -4.02 13.07
N THR A 130 -1.98 -2.89 12.39
CA THR A 130 -1.19 -2.78 11.15
C THR A 130 0.04 -1.91 11.38
N GLY A 131 1.11 -2.18 10.63
CA GLY A 131 2.33 -1.40 10.65
C GLY A 131 3.05 -1.40 9.30
N PRO A 132 3.61 -0.25 8.88
CA PRO A 132 4.29 -0.15 7.59
C PRO A 132 5.74 -0.62 7.68
N TYR A 133 6.26 -1.19 6.60
CA TYR A 133 7.69 -1.37 6.36
C TYR A 133 8.07 -0.83 4.98
N PHE A 134 9.35 -0.50 4.80
CA PHE A 134 9.86 0.12 3.58
C PHE A 134 11.00 -0.70 2.99
N THR A 135 10.96 -0.95 1.68
CA THR A 135 12.04 -1.62 0.94
C THR A 135 12.30 -0.88 -0.35
N ARG A 136 13.50 -0.29 -0.49
CA ARG A 136 13.97 0.35 -1.74
C ARG A 136 12.93 1.23 -2.44
N GLY A 137 12.18 2.05 -1.67
CA GLY A 137 11.14 2.95 -2.19
C GLY A 137 9.71 2.38 -2.16
N LEU A 138 9.55 1.06 -2.07
CA LEU A 138 8.24 0.40 -1.94
C LEU A 138 7.79 0.35 -0.47
N LYS A 139 6.52 0.68 -0.23
CA LYS A 139 5.87 0.54 1.07
C LYS A 139 5.06 -0.76 1.11
N GLY A 140 5.34 -1.59 2.12
CA GLY A 140 4.52 -2.75 2.46
C GLY A 140 3.89 -2.58 3.84
N GLY A 141 2.95 -3.47 4.17
CA GLY A 141 2.33 -3.52 5.50
C GLY A 141 2.47 -4.91 6.11
N ILE A 142 2.61 -4.97 7.44
CA ILE A 142 2.41 -6.18 8.24
C ILE A 142 1.27 -5.97 9.23
N GLY A 143 0.43 -7.00 9.38
CA GLY A 143 -0.74 -6.99 10.26
C GLY A 143 -0.65 -8.08 11.33
N ILE A 144 -1.20 -7.81 12.50
CA ILE A 144 -1.47 -8.81 13.55
C ILE A 144 -2.97 -8.80 13.81
N VAL A 145 -3.58 -9.98 13.76
CA VAL A 145 -5.02 -10.19 13.99
C VAL A 145 -5.26 -10.95 15.29
N GLY A 146 -6.41 -10.72 15.92
CA GLY A 146 -6.79 -11.44 17.13
C GLY A 146 -8.04 -10.92 17.81
N PRO A 147 -8.34 -11.41 19.03
CA PRO A 147 -9.52 -10.98 19.77
C PRO A 147 -9.38 -9.51 20.22
N ILE A 148 -10.48 -8.79 20.42
CA ILE A 148 -10.47 -7.35 20.78
C ILE A 148 -9.73 -7.07 22.09
N ARG A 149 -9.55 -8.06 22.97
CA ARG A 149 -8.80 -7.96 24.23
C ARG A 149 -7.35 -8.47 24.11
N MET A 150 -6.63 -8.06 23.06
CA MET A 150 -5.21 -8.40 22.93
C MET A 150 -4.34 -7.66 23.97
N LYS A 151 -3.14 -8.18 24.24
CA LYS A 151 -2.12 -7.47 25.03
C LYS A 151 -1.46 -6.36 24.19
N TYR A 152 -2.19 -5.29 23.87
CA TYR A 152 -1.71 -4.21 22.99
C TYR A 152 -0.39 -3.59 23.45
N SER A 153 -0.23 -3.36 24.76
CA SER A 153 1.01 -2.86 25.36
C SER A 153 2.23 -3.75 25.10
N TYR A 154 2.01 -5.05 24.90
CA TYR A 154 3.04 -6.02 24.56
C TYR A 154 3.27 -6.10 23.04
N ILE A 155 2.20 -6.08 22.25
CA ILE A 155 2.25 -6.34 20.80
C ILE A 155 2.75 -5.12 20.03
N ILE A 156 2.24 -3.92 20.33
CA ILE A 156 2.54 -2.70 19.57
C ILE A 156 4.05 -2.38 19.52
N PRO A 157 4.79 -2.39 20.65
CA PRO A 157 6.23 -2.11 20.61
C PRO A 157 7.02 -3.14 19.79
N ARG A 158 6.61 -4.41 19.83
CA ARG A 158 7.27 -5.50 19.08
C ARG A 158 6.99 -5.40 17.60
N LEU A 159 5.74 -5.15 17.20
CA LEU A 159 5.39 -4.92 15.82
C LEU A 159 6.18 -3.73 15.26
N LYS A 160 6.26 -2.62 16.02
CA LYS A 160 7.05 -1.45 15.65
C LYS A 160 8.54 -1.78 15.47
N TYR A 161 9.12 -2.57 16.36
CA TYR A 161 10.50 -3.04 16.22
C TYR A 161 10.67 -3.90 14.96
N PHE A 162 9.75 -4.84 14.73
CA PHE A 162 9.79 -5.75 13.59
C PHE A 162 9.65 -5.03 12.25
N CYS A 163 8.74 -4.05 12.16
CA CYS A 163 8.60 -3.17 11.00
C CYS A 163 9.91 -2.44 10.65
N LYS A 164 10.59 -1.90 11.68
CA LYS A 164 11.90 -1.26 11.51
C LYS A 164 12.98 -2.24 11.07
N LEU A 165 12.98 -3.44 11.66
CA LEU A 165 13.93 -4.50 11.30
C LEU A 165 13.74 -4.93 9.85
N LEU A 166 12.51 -5.25 9.44
CA LEU A 166 12.17 -5.57 8.05
C LEU A 166 12.61 -4.45 7.10
N SER A 167 12.31 -3.20 7.46
CA SER A 167 12.68 -2.06 6.62
C SER A 167 14.20 -1.96 6.43
N LYS A 168 14.98 -2.19 7.51
CA LYS A 168 16.45 -2.19 7.44
C LYS A 168 16.99 -3.36 6.62
N THR A 169 16.49 -4.57 6.86
CA THR A 169 17.00 -5.80 6.22
C THR A 169 16.64 -5.87 4.74
N LEU A 170 15.45 -5.39 4.35
CA LEU A 170 14.98 -5.43 2.97
C LEU A 170 15.43 -4.21 2.14
N SER A 171 15.96 -3.16 2.77
CA SER A 171 16.46 -1.99 2.03
C SER A 171 17.89 -2.15 1.52
N GLY A 172 18.66 -3.11 2.06
CA GLY A 172 20.09 -3.30 1.75
C GLY A 172 20.98 -2.50 2.66
#